data_AF-A0A838SA57-F1
#
_entry.id   AF-A0A838SA57-F1
#
_cell.length_a   1.000
_cell.length_b   1.000
_cell.length_c   1.000
_cell.angle_alpha   90.00
_cell.angle_beta   90.00
_cell.angle_gamma   90.00
#
_symmetry.space_group_name_H-M   'P 1'
#
loop_
_entity.id
_entity.type
_entity.pdbx_description
1 polymer ?
#
loop_
_entity_poly.entity_id
_entity_poly.type
_entity_poly.pdbx_seq_one_letter_code
_entity_poly.pdbx_strand_id
1 'polypeptide(L)'
;MTQEDARAYLNYLLTLHLRQEEAFGPLGLAFVKENDLTKLSLLPEEQFNLLMAIATVFSAEPKRYTMKLELLQKAYQLLPQTRYNDPELGRDLEHLIKKTQSDLHRYNEAMKVARSQSPDRQSLIVETDVPEYFLETAQKRASTYYQEKYRLTKEAKTAQHFGGTAKKFEPDNLAIHKEFPGACAPFINARTNAFHIVLPFDLKISRSPEDPLEAGIRIFYGKMGYSFPLRYEMGKLCSYHDGQVLDVDLRDPNLIFFSVSGIKDPEFIIQASQTDPSLPPELVYPMTVLEHTGSLGPFIQVSCNIKVWFDASMVSLLIQGAPDLPDYGLQGGAGLMTRTYASDKVESYVHNLSQPWQEGLSFNFVNLHLQLSRGIDSAVVPFGTPIFSVYPVFNRQSYRFVDRRTMD
;
A
#
# COMPACT_ATOMS: atom_id res chain seq x y z
N MET A 1 -1.91 17.20 41.98
CA MET A 1 -2.85 18.27 41.58
C MET A 1 -3.66 18.68 42.80
N THR A 2 -3.78 19.96 43.10
CA THR A 2 -4.63 20.44 44.19
C THR A 2 -6.11 20.47 43.77
N GLN A 3 -7.04 20.69 44.71
CA GLN A 3 -8.48 20.81 44.40
C GLN A 3 -8.77 22.01 43.50
N GLU A 4 -8.08 23.14 43.73
CA GLU A 4 -8.22 24.35 42.91
C GLU A 4 -7.68 24.13 41.50
N ASP A 5 -6.53 23.47 41.36
CA ASP A 5 -5.96 23.11 40.05
C ASP A 5 -6.89 22.19 39.26
N ALA A 6 -7.55 21.23 39.92
CA ALA A 6 -8.45 20.28 39.29
C ALA A 6 -9.69 20.96 38.70
N ARG A 7 -10.30 21.91 39.42
CA ARG A 7 -11.43 22.70 38.91
C ARG A 7 -11.02 23.67 37.81
N ALA A 8 -9.86 24.30 37.93
CA ALA A 8 -9.32 25.16 36.88
C ALA A 8 -9.08 24.36 35.58
N TYR A 9 -8.52 23.16 35.70
CA TYR A 9 -8.28 22.29 34.54
C TYR A 9 -9.57 21.72 33.94
N LEU A 10 -10.57 21.37 34.77
CA LEU A 10 -11.91 21.02 34.29
C LEU A 10 -12.52 22.14 33.44
N ASN A 11 -12.48 23.38 33.93
CA ASN A 11 -13.01 24.54 33.19
C ASN A 11 -12.26 24.77 31.87
N TYR A 12 -10.94 24.58 31.87
CA TYR A 12 -10.13 24.61 30.66
C TYR A 12 -10.59 23.55 29.65
N LEU A 13 -10.73 22.30 30.08
CA LEU A 13 -11.20 21.20 29.23
C LEU A 13 -12.60 21.48 28.66
N LEU A 14 -13.56 21.92 29.47
CA LEU A 14 -14.90 22.26 29.00
C LEU A 14 -14.89 23.44 28.01
N THR A 15 -13.97 24.39 28.18
CA THR A 15 -13.78 25.50 27.23
C THR A 15 -13.27 24.98 25.89
N LEU A 16 -12.30 24.05 25.88
CA LEU A 16 -11.84 23.41 24.65
C LEU A 16 -12.96 22.65 23.96
N HIS A 17 -13.80 21.94 24.72
CA HIS A 17 -14.96 21.23 24.18
C HIS A 17 -15.96 22.17 23.50
N LEU A 18 -16.31 23.28 24.16
CA LEU A 18 -17.21 24.29 23.60
C LEU A 18 -16.67 24.92 22.31
N ARG A 19 -15.35 25.03 22.19
CA ARG A 19 -14.66 25.52 20.98
C ARG A 19 -14.44 24.43 19.92
N GLN A 20 -14.83 23.18 20.20
CA GLN A 20 -14.60 22.03 19.33
C GLN A 20 -13.12 21.80 18.97
N GLU A 21 -12.20 22.13 19.90
CA GLU A 21 -10.76 21.95 19.71
C GLU A 21 -10.39 20.47 19.70
N GLU A 22 -9.60 20.03 18.71
CA GLU A 22 -9.21 18.61 18.54
C GLU A 22 -8.47 18.04 19.76
N ALA A 23 -7.76 18.90 20.49
CA ALA A 23 -6.99 18.53 21.67
C ALA A 23 -7.86 18.10 22.88
N PHE A 24 -9.15 18.48 22.90
CA PHE A 24 -10.02 18.19 24.06
C PHE A 24 -10.17 16.68 24.32
N GLY A 25 -10.46 15.89 23.29
CA GLY A 25 -10.75 14.45 23.46
C GLY A 25 -9.62 13.67 24.15
N PRO A 26 -8.36 13.77 23.68
CA PRO A 26 -7.21 13.17 24.33
C PRO A 26 -6.94 13.71 25.75
N LEU A 27 -6.98 15.04 25.94
CA LEU A 27 -6.67 15.67 27.23
C LEU A 27 -7.71 15.36 28.31
N GLY A 28 -9.00 15.40 27.96
CA GLY A 28 -10.09 15.07 28.87
C GLY A 28 -10.06 13.61 29.30
N LEU A 29 -9.77 12.70 28.36
CA LEU A 29 -9.66 11.27 28.66
C LEU A 29 -8.46 10.95 29.57
N ALA A 30 -7.30 11.57 29.31
CA ALA A 30 -6.13 11.42 30.19
C ALA A 30 -6.44 11.89 31.61
N PHE A 31 -7.09 13.06 31.73
CA PHE A 31 -7.51 13.59 33.02
C PHE A 31 -8.40 12.64 33.82
N VAL A 32 -9.43 12.06 33.18
CA VAL A 32 -10.36 11.11 33.80
C VAL A 32 -9.69 9.78 34.18
N LYS A 33 -8.67 9.34 33.43
CA LYS A 33 -7.97 8.07 33.70
C LYS A 33 -6.88 8.18 34.75
N GLU A 34 -6.16 9.29 34.76
CA GLU A 34 -4.99 9.49 35.61
C GLU A 34 -5.36 10.01 37.01
N ASN A 35 -6.61 10.42 37.23
CA ASN A 35 -7.05 11.06 38.45
C ASN A 35 -8.33 10.46 39.03
N ASP A 36 -8.40 10.41 40.36
CA ASP A 36 -9.62 10.08 41.11
C ASP A 36 -10.42 11.37 41.34
N LEU A 37 -11.40 11.63 40.47
CA LEU A 37 -12.15 12.89 40.43
C LEU A 37 -12.92 13.18 41.73
N THR A 38 -13.34 12.12 42.44
CA THR A 38 -14.02 12.25 43.73
C THR A 38 -13.04 12.68 44.82
N LYS A 39 -11.81 12.14 44.85
CA LYS A 39 -10.75 12.61 45.77
C LYS A 39 -10.30 14.05 45.48
N LEU A 40 -10.46 14.50 44.24
CA LEU A 40 -10.22 15.89 43.85
C LEU A 40 -11.39 16.83 44.17
N SER A 41 -12.45 16.34 44.81
CA SER A 41 -13.62 17.12 45.22
C SER A 41 -14.36 17.80 44.06
N LEU A 42 -14.35 17.16 42.89
CA LEU A 42 -15.24 17.51 41.78
C LEU A 42 -16.65 17.00 42.08
N LEU A 43 -17.64 17.85 41.87
CA LEU A 43 -19.05 17.53 42.08
C LEU A 43 -19.52 16.43 41.11
N PRO A 44 -20.51 15.61 41.48
CA PRO A 44 -21.12 14.64 40.58
C PRO A 44 -21.56 15.25 39.24
N GLU A 45 -22.10 16.47 39.25
CA GLU A 45 -22.51 17.19 38.03
C GLU A 45 -21.33 17.55 37.13
N GLU A 46 -20.22 18.00 37.74
CA GLU A 46 -18.99 18.36 37.04
C GLU A 46 -18.36 17.14 36.34
N GLN A 47 -18.32 16.02 37.07
CA GLN A 47 -17.86 14.74 36.55
C GLN A 47 -18.79 14.24 35.44
N PHE A 48 -20.11 14.30 35.62
CA PHE A 48 -21.09 13.89 34.62
C PHE A 48 -20.94 14.67 33.31
N ASN A 49 -20.84 16.00 33.40
CA ASN A 49 -20.68 16.88 32.23
C ASN A 49 -19.39 16.58 31.46
N LEU A 50 -18.28 16.36 32.17
CA LEU A 50 -17.02 16.00 31.54
C LEU A 50 -17.09 14.63 30.82
N LEU A 51 -17.66 13.62 31.48
CA LEU A 51 -17.81 12.28 30.89
C LEU A 51 -18.66 12.33 29.62
N MET A 52 -19.78 13.07 29.64
CA MET A 52 -20.67 13.23 28.48
C MET A 52 -20.02 14.03 27.35
N ALA A 53 -19.25 15.07 27.67
CA ALA A 53 -18.51 15.84 26.68
C ALA A 53 -17.46 14.98 25.95
N ILE A 54 -16.69 14.18 26.69
CA ILE A 54 -15.69 13.26 26.10
C ILE A 54 -16.38 12.18 25.26
N ALA A 55 -17.48 11.59 25.76
CA ALA A 55 -18.23 10.57 25.05
C ALA A 55 -18.81 11.07 23.71
N THR A 56 -19.23 12.34 23.66
CA THR A 56 -19.73 12.99 22.44
C THR A 56 -18.65 13.08 21.37
N VAL A 57 -17.43 13.49 21.74
CA VAL A 57 -16.30 13.61 20.80
C VAL A 57 -15.90 12.26 20.21
N PHE A 58 -16.02 11.16 20.96
CA PHE A 58 -15.73 9.82 20.44
C PHE A 58 -16.83 9.24 19.54
N SER A 59 -17.92 9.98 19.28
CA SER A 59 -19.01 9.51 18.41
C SER A 59 -18.62 9.37 16.94
N ALA A 60 -17.56 10.05 16.49
CA ALA A 60 -17.09 9.99 15.11
C ALA A 60 -16.09 8.84 14.84
N GLU A 61 -15.64 8.10 15.88
CA GLU A 61 -14.55 7.14 15.77
C GLU A 61 -14.88 5.75 16.37
N PRO A 62 -15.35 4.77 15.58
CA PRO A 62 -15.72 3.43 16.05
C PRO A 62 -14.63 2.70 16.86
N LYS A 63 -13.35 2.92 16.52
CA LYS A 63 -12.18 2.39 17.26
C LYS A 63 -12.11 2.84 18.72
N ARG A 64 -12.81 3.93 19.10
CA ARG A 64 -12.87 4.47 20.46
C ARG A 64 -14.17 4.11 21.19
N TYR A 65 -15.06 3.30 20.60
CA TYR A 65 -16.36 2.97 21.20
C TYR A 65 -16.26 2.18 22.50
N THR A 66 -15.21 1.38 22.71
CA THR A 66 -14.95 0.75 24.02
C THR A 66 -14.76 1.79 25.11
N MET A 67 -14.02 2.87 24.83
CA MET A 67 -13.79 3.97 25.78
C MET A 67 -15.06 4.81 25.96
N LYS A 68 -15.80 5.06 24.87
CA LYS A 68 -17.11 5.73 24.92
C LYS A 68 -18.10 4.97 25.80
N LEU A 69 -18.16 3.64 25.69
CA LEU A 69 -19.03 2.81 26.54
C LEU A 69 -18.66 2.91 28.01
N GLU A 70 -17.37 2.86 28.34
CA GLU A 70 -16.90 3.02 29.72
C GLU A 70 -17.34 4.38 30.30
N LEU A 71 -17.20 5.46 29.52
CA LEU A 71 -17.61 6.80 29.93
C LEU A 71 -19.13 6.90 30.09
N LEU A 72 -19.92 6.37 29.16
CA LEU A 72 -21.39 6.36 29.24
C LEU A 72 -21.90 5.53 30.42
N GLN A 73 -21.28 4.38 30.70
CA GLN A 73 -21.61 3.55 31.87
C GLN A 73 -21.29 4.26 33.18
N LYS A 74 -20.13 4.93 33.26
CA LYS A 74 -19.77 5.76 34.41
C LYS A 74 -20.74 6.93 34.59
N ALA A 75 -21.12 7.60 33.51
CA ALA A 75 -22.11 8.69 33.55
C ALA A 75 -23.48 8.19 34.02
N TYR A 76 -23.93 7.02 33.55
CA TYR A 76 -25.17 6.39 33.99
C TYR A 76 -25.16 6.00 35.48
N GLN A 77 -24.05 5.45 35.99
CA GLN A 77 -23.89 5.14 37.42
C GLN A 77 -23.86 6.40 38.30
N LEU A 78 -23.36 7.51 37.75
CA LEU A 78 -23.24 8.78 38.46
C LEU A 78 -24.56 9.57 38.47
N LEU A 79 -25.41 9.38 37.46
CA LEU A 79 -26.67 10.12 37.27
C LEU A 79 -27.53 10.23 38.54
N PRO A 80 -27.77 9.17 39.35
CA PRO A 80 -28.60 9.27 40.55
C PRO A 80 -28.05 10.20 41.64
N GLN A 81 -26.76 10.52 41.59
CA GLN A 81 -26.07 11.41 42.53
C GLN A 81 -26.05 12.86 42.07
N THR A 82 -26.55 13.14 40.85
CA THR A 82 -26.59 14.47 40.26
C THR A 82 -27.99 15.07 40.39
N ARG A 83 -28.07 16.39 40.30
CA ARG A 83 -29.35 17.10 40.09
C ARG A 83 -30.03 16.81 38.75
N TYR A 84 -29.34 16.16 37.81
CA TYR A 84 -29.86 15.78 36.50
C TYR A 84 -30.63 14.45 36.54
N ASN A 85 -30.79 13.83 37.72
CA ASN A 85 -31.46 12.54 37.87
C ASN A 85 -32.93 12.60 37.42
N ASP A 86 -33.13 12.36 36.14
CA ASP A 86 -34.40 12.43 35.44
C ASP A 86 -34.65 11.10 34.69
N PRO A 87 -35.87 10.53 34.77
CA PRO A 87 -36.18 9.27 34.11
C PRO A 87 -36.12 9.28 32.57
N GLU A 88 -36.19 10.45 31.93
CA GLU A 88 -36.04 10.58 30.48
C GLU A 88 -34.55 10.56 30.11
N LEU A 89 -33.73 11.36 30.81
CA LEU A 89 -32.27 11.35 30.62
C LEU A 89 -31.64 9.98 30.91
N GLY A 90 -32.15 9.27 31.92
CA GLY A 90 -31.73 7.89 32.21
C GLY A 90 -32.03 6.93 31.05
N ARG A 91 -33.22 7.04 30.43
CA ARG A 91 -33.61 6.25 29.26
C ARG A 91 -32.77 6.58 28.02
N ASP A 92 -32.45 7.86 27.82
CA ASP A 92 -31.58 8.30 26.72
C ASP A 92 -30.16 7.76 26.86
N LEU A 93 -29.60 7.76 28.07
CA LEU A 93 -28.31 7.14 28.37
C LEU A 93 -28.32 5.64 28.12
N GLU A 94 -29.36 4.92 28.57
CA GLU A 94 -29.51 3.50 28.28
C GLU A 94 -29.59 3.21 26.78
N HIS A 95 -30.33 4.04 26.04
CA HIS A 95 -30.43 3.94 24.58
C HIS A 95 -29.08 4.20 23.92
N LEU A 96 -28.33 5.22 24.35
CA LEU A 96 -26.98 5.51 23.86
C LEU A 96 -25.99 4.39 24.17
N ILE A 97 -26.07 3.77 25.35
CA ILE A 97 -25.27 2.60 25.72
C ILE A 97 -25.61 1.42 24.82
N LYS A 98 -26.90 1.07 24.66
CA LYS A 98 -27.34 -0.02 23.78
C LYS A 98 -26.95 0.20 22.33
N LYS A 99 -27.12 1.42 21.82
CA LYS A 99 -26.70 1.82 20.47
C LYS A 99 -25.19 1.69 20.31
N THR A 100 -24.41 2.26 21.22
CA THR A 100 -22.93 2.18 21.17
C THR A 100 -22.44 0.73 21.33
N GLN A 101 -23.11 -0.11 22.12
CA GLN A 101 -22.84 -1.55 22.22
C GLN A 101 -23.16 -2.27 20.92
N SER A 102 -24.29 -1.98 20.28
CA SER A 102 -24.67 -2.56 18.99
C SER A 102 -23.70 -2.14 17.88
N ASP A 103 -23.34 -0.86 17.83
CA ASP A 103 -22.39 -0.34 16.84
C ASP A 103 -20.97 -0.84 17.10
N LEU A 104 -20.55 -0.96 18.37
CA LEU A 104 -19.29 -1.61 18.74
C LEU A 104 -19.32 -3.11 18.42
N HIS A 105 -20.46 -3.78 18.59
CA HIS A 105 -20.61 -5.17 18.20
C HIS A 105 -20.53 -5.32 16.68
N ARG A 106 -21.23 -4.49 15.89
CA ARG A 106 -21.10 -4.46 14.42
C ARG A 106 -19.69 -4.11 13.96
N TYR A 107 -19.04 -3.15 14.60
CA TYR A 107 -17.63 -2.83 14.35
C TYR A 107 -16.74 -4.01 14.73
N ASN A 108 -16.96 -4.64 15.88
CA ASN A 108 -16.20 -5.81 16.32
C ASN A 108 -16.48 -7.03 15.46
N GLU A 109 -17.68 -7.24 14.92
CA GLU A 109 -17.98 -8.31 13.96
C GLU A 109 -17.36 -7.98 12.59
N ALA A 110 -17.37 -6.71 12.17
CA ALA A 110 -16.64 -6.24 10.99
C ALA A 110 -15.10 -6.28 11.17
N MET A 111 -14.60 -6.28 12.41
CA MET A 111 -13.18 -6.39 12.78
C MET A 111 -12.78 -7.82 13.22
N LYS A 112 -13.74 -8.65 13.62
CA LYS A 112 -13.56 -10.06 13.95
C LYS A 112 -13.58 -10.80 12.63
N VAL A 113 -12.38 -11.04 12.13
CA VAL A 113 -12.20 -12.12 11.17
C VAL A 113 -12.59 -13.41 11.88
N ALA A 114 -13.65 -14.06 11.40
CA ALA A 114 -13.96 -15.42 11.81
C ALA A 114 -12.66 -16.22 11.70
N ARG A 115 -12.21 -16.84 12.79
CA ARG A 115 -11.06 -17.75 12.74
C ARG A 115 -11.42 -18.87 11.78
N SER A 116 -11.01 -18.74 10.53
CA SER A 116 -11.01 -19.85 9.60
C SER A 116 -10.13 -20.93 10.24
N GLN A 117 -10.69 -22.14 10.31
CA GLN A 117 -9.88 -23.33 10.54
C GLN A 117 -8.74 -23.25 9.54
N SER A 118 -7.51 -23.19 10.04
CA SER A 118 -6.29 -22.97 9.26
C SER A 118 -6.33 -23.75 7.96
N PRO A 119 -6.48 -23.10 6.79
CA PRO A 119 -6.22 -23.79 5.55
C PRO A 119 -4.71 -24.04 5.52
N ASP A 120 -4.30 -25.28 5.27
CA ASP A 120 -2.88 -25.68 5.09
C ASP A 120 -2.17 -24.88 3.98
N ARG A 121 -2.90 -24.04 3.24
CA ARG A 121 -2.40 -23.16 2.18
C ARG A 121 -3.23 -21.87 2.13
N GLN A 122 -2.57 -20.72 2.33
CA GLN A 122 -3.18 -19.42 2.04
C GLN A 122 -3.23 -19.23 0.52
N SER A 123 -4.37 -18.78 0.00
CA SER A 123 -4.57 -18.51 -1.43
C SER A 123 -4.60 -17.01 -1.68
N LEU A 124 -3.80 -16.56 -2.64
CA LEU A 124 -3.92 -15.22 -3.22
C LEU A 124 -4.77 -15.34 -4.48
N ILE A 125 -5.78 -14.49 -4.62
CA ILE A 125 -6.62 -14.45 -5.82
C ILE A 125 -6.22 -13.24 -6.63
N VAL A 126 -5.85 -13.43 -7.89
CA VAL A 126 -5.46 -12.35 -8.81
C VAL A 126 -6.61 -12.10 -9.78
N GLU A 127 -7.09 -10.87 -9.80
CA GLU A 127 -8.09 -10.36 -10.73
C GLU A 127 -7.38 -9.39 -11.69
N THR A 128 -7.47 -9.66 -12.99
CA THR A 128 -6.80 -8.87 -14.04
C THR A 128 -7.51 -9.06 -15.38
N ASP A 129 -7.36 -8.09 -16.27
CA ASP A 129 -7.93 -8.11 -17.63
C ASP A 129 -7.25 -9.17 -18.53
N VAL A 130 -6.04 -9.63 -18.18
CA VAL A 130 -5.24 -10.57 -18.99
C VAL A 130 -4.75 -11.77 -18.16
N PRO A 131 -5.65 -12.61 -17.63
CA PRO A 131 -5.32 -13.63 -16.64
C PRO A 131 -4.39 -14.72 -17.18
N GLU A 132 -4.57 -15.22 -18.41
CA GLU A 132 -3.69 -16.26 -18.96
C GLU A 132 -2.24 -15.76 -19.04
N TYR A 133 -2.04 -14.50 -19.42
CA TYR A 133 -0.71 -13.93 -19.52
C TYR A 133 -0.06 -13.79 -18.14
N PHE A 134 -0.70 -13.09 -17.19
CA PHE A 134 -0.07 -12.79 -15.90
C PHE A 134 0.07 -14.00 -14.98
N LEU A 135 -0.86 -14.95 -15.03
CA LEU A 135 -0.83 -16.14 -14.17
C LEU A 135 0.07 -17.25 -14.71
N GLU A 136 0.30 -17.32 -16.03
CA GLU A 136 1.05 -18.40 -16.66
C GLU A 136 2.27 -17.91 -17.46
N THR A 137 2.05 -17.20 -18.57
CA THR A 137 3.11 -16.82 -19.51
C THR A 137 4.17 -15.94 -18.84
N ALA A 138 3.75 -14.88 -18.15
CA ALA A 138 4.63 -13.97 -17.43
C ALA A 138 5.45 -14.68 -16.35
N GLN A 139 4.84 -15.64 -15.63
CA GLN A 139 5.54 -16.39 -14.58
C GLN A 139 6.60 -17.33 -15.17
N LYS A 140 6.29 -17.99 -16.31
CA LYS A 140 7.27 -18.78 -17.06
C LYS A 140 8.42 -17.91 -17.56
N ARG A 141 8.13 -16.74 -18.16
CA ARG A 141 9.14 -15.77 -18.61
C ARG A 141 10.06 -15.34 -17.48
N ALA A 142 9.49 -14.96 -16.33
CA ALA A 142 10.27 -14.54 -15.17
C ALA A 142 11.17 -15.67 -14.63
N SER A 143 10.64 -16.90 -14.54
CA SER A 143 11.43 -18.07 -14.13
C SER A 143 12.60 -18.33 -15.09
N THR A 144 12.36 -18.30 -16.40
CA THR A 144 13.42 -18.44 -17.41
C THR A 144 14.44 -17.32 -17.30
N TYR A 145 14.01 -16.06 -17.21
CA TYR A 145 14.89 -14.89 -17.05
C TYR A 145 15.84 -15.07 -15.87
N TYR A 146 15.31 -15.39 -14.69
CA TYR A 146 16.14 -15.56 -13.50
C TYR A 146 17.01 -16.82 -13.58
N GLN A 147 16.55 -17.91 -14.18
CA GLN A 147 17.39 -19.08 -14.39
C GLN A 147 18.56 -18.79 -15.34
N GLU A 148 18.33 -18.09 -16.45
CA GLU A 148 19.38 -17.74 -17.40
C GLU A 148 20.40 -16.77 -16.80
N LYS A 149 19.90 -15.72 -16.13
CA LYS A 149 20.75 -14.69 -15.53
C LYS A 149 21.55 -15.21 -14.33
N TYR A 150 20.94 -16.05 -13.50
CA TYR A 150 21.46 -16.33 -12.16
C TYR A 150 21.83 -17.79 -11.88
N ARG A 151 21.55 -18.75 -12.77
CA ARG A 151 21.93 -20.14 -12.52
C ARG A 151 23.46 -20.30 -12.60
N LEU A 152 24.06 -20.65 -11.48
CA LEU A 152 25.47 -21.06 -11.41
C LEU A 152 25.70 -22.34 -12.24
N THR A 153 26.77 -22.33 -13.05
CA THR A 153 27.23 -23.53 -13.74
C THR A 153 27.79 -24.55 -12.74
N LYS A 154 27.93 -25.80 -13.16
CA LYS A 154 28.55 -26.85 -12.33
C LYS A 154 30.01 -26.52 -12.02
N GLU A 155 30.73 -25.91 -12.97
CA GLU A 155 32.10 -25.43 -12.75
C GLU A 155 32.16 -24.34 -11.67
N ALA A 156 31.32 -23.31 -11.77
CA ALA A 156 31.29 -22.22 -10.78
C ALA A 156 30.96 -22.74 -9.37
N LYS A 157 29.96 -23.62 -9.23
CA LYS A 157 29.62 -24.26 -7.94
C LYS A 157 30.79 -25.05 -7.37
N THR A 158 31.51 -25.79 -8.21
CA THR A 158 32.65 -26.60 -7.78
C THR A 158 33.83 -25.71 -7.37
N ALA A 159 34.10 -24.64 -8.12
CA ALA A 159 35.16 -23.67 -7.82
C ALA A 159 34.96 -22.98 -6.47
N GLN A 160 33.72 -22.74 -6.04
CA GLN A 160 33.38 -22.03 -4.79
C GLN A 160 33.26 -22.95 -3.54
N HIS A 161 33.19 -24.27 -3.70
CA HIS A 161 32.89 -25.19 -2.59
C HIS A 161 34.13 -25.70 -1.82
N PHE A 162 34.26 -25.50 -0.50
CA PHE A 162 35.48 -25.88 0.25
C PHE A 162 35.93 -27.35 0.11
N GLY A 163 35.01 -28.29 -0.11
CA GLY A 163 35.35 -29.70 -0.37
C GLY A 163 35.56 -30.03 -1.86
N GLY A 164 36.41 -31.01 -2.17
CA GLY A 164 36.65 -31.50 -3.54
C GLY A 164 38.13 -31.71 -3.87
N THR A 165 38.43 -31.90 -5.16
CA THR A 165 39.81 -31.98 -5.68
C THR A 165 40.53 -30.63 -5.57
N ALA A 166 41.87 -30.66 -5.61
CA ALA A 166 42.70 -29.45 -5.55
C ALA A 166 42.28 -28.45 -6.63
N LYS A 167 42.03 -27.21 -6.21
CA LYS A 167 41.57 -26.12 -7.08
C LYS A 167 42.72 -25.20 -7.43
N LYS A 168 42.62 -24.57 -8.59
CA LYS A 168 43.55 -23.52 -9.01
C LYS A 168 42.96 -22.16 -8.68
N PHE A 169 43.83 -21.22 -8.32
CA PHE A 169 43.48 -19.81 -8.19
C PHE A 169 43.35 -19.23 -9.61
N GLU A 170 42.13 -18.92 -10.04
CA GLU A 170 41.83 -18.49 -11.41
C GLU A 170 40.97 -17.20 -11.41
N PRO A 171 41.46 -16.09 -10.82
CA PRO A 171 40.69 -14.86 -10.60
C PRO A 171 40.35 -14.08 -11.88
N ASP A 172 40.69 -14.59 -13.05
CA ASP A 172 40.36 -13.99 -14.36
C ASP A 172 39.44 -14.91 -15.19
N ASN A 173 39.05 -16.07 -14.65
CA ASN A 173 38.22 -17.03 -15.35
C ASN A 173 36.74 -16.62 -15.29
N LEU A 174 36.27 -15.97 -16.36
CA LEU A 174 34.89 -15.49 -16.49
C LEU A 174 33.83 -16.60 -16.36
N ALA A 175 34.19 -17.87 -16.64
CA ALA A 175 33.26 -18.99 -16.51
C ALA A 175 32.96 -19.34 -15.03
N ILE A 176 33.88 -19.01 -14.11
CA ILE A 176 33.70 -19.18 -12.66
C ILE A 176 33.24 -17.90 -11.97
N HIS A 177 33.40 -16.73 -12.59
CA HIS A 177 32.88 -15.44 -12.14
C HIS A 177 31.37 -15.31 -12.37
N LYS A 178 30.58 -16.11 -11.65
CA LYS A 178 29.12 -15.95 -11.58
C LYS A 178 28.64 -15.55 -10.20
N GLU A 179 29.46 -14.81 -9.45
CA GLU A 179 29.04 -14.22 -8.18
C GLU A 179 28.27 -12.94 -8.46
N PHE A 180 26.98 -12.96 -8.17
CA PHE A 180 26.14 -11.77 -8.09
C PHE A 180 25.42 -11.80 -6.73
N PRO A 181 25.02 -10.62 -6.19
CA PRO A 181 24.24 -10.56 -4.96
C PRO A 181 22.99 -11.44 -5.05
N GLY A 182 22.91 -12.45 -4.17
CA GLY A 182 21.78 -13.38 -4.13
C GLY A 182 21.90 -14.64 -5.02
N ALA A 183 23.11 -15.07 -5.37
CA ALA A 183 23.32 -16.34 -6.10
C ALA A 183 23.07 -17.62 -5.28
N CYS A 184 22.94 -17.51 -3.95
CA CYS A 184 22.71 -18.68 -3.12
C CYS A 184 21.25 -19.16 -3.19
N ALA A 185 21.07 -20.47 -2.97
CA ALA A 185 19.80 -21.16 -3.22
C ALA A 185 18.55 -20.50 -2.60
N PRO A 186 18.59 -19.96 -1.37
CA PRO A 186 17.44 -19.24 -0.80
C PRO A 186 16.97 -18.03 -1.62
N PHE A 187 17.90 -17.23 -2.16
CA PHE A 187 17.54 -16.05 -2.96
C PHE A 187 17.05 -16.44 -4.35
N ILE A 188 17.64 -17.46 -4.98
CA ILE A 188 17.11 -18.02 -6.22
C ILE A 188 15.70 -18.54 -6.00
N ASN A 189 15.46 -19.29 -4.93
CA ASN A 189 14.14 -19.81 -4.59
C ASN A 189 13.13 -18.69 -4.37
N ALA A 190 13.52 -17.58 -3.74
CA ALA A 190 12.66 -16.41 -3.60
C ALA A 190 12.37 -15.72 -4.95
N ARG A 191 13.33 -15.69 -5.86
CA ARG A 191 13.17 -15.13 -7.22
C ARG A 191 12.40 -16.01 -8.18
N THR A 192 12.33 -17.32 -7.96
CA THR A 192 11.62 -18.24 -8.88
C THR A 192 10.20 -18.55 -8.46
N ASN A 193 9.84 -18.30 -7.20
CA ASN A 193 8.52 -18.66 -6.64
C ASN A 193 7.67 -17.45 -6.23
N ALA A 194 8.15 -16.23 -6.48
CA ALA A 194 7.32 -15.05 -6.28
C ALA A 194 6.33 -14.89 -7.45
N PHE A 195 5.31 -14.07 -7.24
CA PHE A 195 4.44 -13.66 -8.33
C PHE A 195 5.07 -12.43 -9.00
N HIS A 196 5.51 -12.58 -10.25
CA HIS A 196 6.22 -11.54 -10.98
C HIS A 196 5.31 -10.75 -11.90
N ILE A 197 5.61 -9.47 -12.03
CA ILE A 197 4.96 -8.59 -13.02
C ILE A 197 5.96 -8.38 -14.13
N VAL A 198 5.58 -8.88 -15.30
CA VAL A 198 6.33 -8.82 -16.55
C VAL A 198 5.39 -8.20 -17.57
N LEU A 199 5.86 -7.21 -18.32
CA LEU A 199 5.06 -6.58 -19.37
C LEU A 199 5.33 -7.25 -20.72
N PRO A 200 4.31 -7.37 -21.59
CA PRO A 200 4.44 -7.95 -22.93
C PRO A 200 4.99 -6.96 -23.97
N PHE A 201 5.40 -5.77 -23.54
CA PHE A 201 5.92 -4.67 -24.36
C PHE A 201 7.08 -4.00 -23.62
N ASP A 202 7.88 -3.21 -24.34
CA ASP A 202 8.96 -2.43 -23.77
C ASP A 202 8.42 -1.16 -23.12
N LEU A 203 9.03 -0.75 -22.02
CA LEU A 203 8.78 0.55 -21.41
C LEU A 203 10.04 1.41 -21.45
N LYS A 204 9.87 2.72 -21.63
CA LYS A 204 10.95 3.70 -21.58
C LYS A 204 10.57 4.86 -20.67
N ILE A 205 11.49 5.24 -19.79
CA ILE A 205 11.42 6.49 -19.01
C ILE A 205 12.61 7.35 -19.44
N SER A 206 12.36 8.61 -19.77
CA SER A 206 13.37 9.55 -20.28
C SER A 206 13.17 10.96 -19.71
N ARG A 207 14.24 11.73 -19.61
CA ARG A 207 14.25 13.18 -19.35
C ARG A 207 14.16 14.01 -20.64
N SER A 208 14.32 13.36 -21.79
CA SER A 208 14.26 13.96 -23.12
C SER A 208 13.04 13.43 -23.90
N PRO A 209 12.39 14.26 -24.73
CA PRO A 209 11.35 13.81 -25.66
C PRO A 209 11.88 12.97 -26.83
N GLU A 210 13.20 12.82 -26.97
CA GLU A 210 13.82 12.12 -28.09
C GLU A 210 13.59 10.59 -28.06
N ASP A 211 13.41 10.04 -29.26
CA ASP A 211 13.22 8.61 -29.54
C ASP A 211 12.16 7.93 -28.66
N PRO A 212 10.92 8.44 -28.57
CA PRO A 212 9.88 7.77 -27.80
C PRO A 212 9.55 6.41 -28.43
N LEU A 213 9.10 5.47 -27.61
CA LEU A 213 8.56 4.21 -28.12
C LEU A 213 7.25 4.45 -28.88
N GLU A 214 6.98 3.59 -29.85
CA GLU A 214 6.06 3.86 -30.95
C GLU A 214 4.58 3.80 -30.59
N ALA A 215 4.20 3.17 -29.48
CA ALA A 215 2.78 3.02 -29.14
C ALA A 215 2.18 4.29 -28.55
N GLY A 216 2.94 5.02 -27.73
CA GLY A 216 2.46 6.25 -27.12
C GLY A 216 3.35 6.81 -26.04
N ILE A 217 3.05 8.05 -25.63
CA ILE A 217 3.80 8.80 -24.62
C ILE A 217 2.88 9.48 -23.60
N ARG A 218 3.35 9.56 -22.35
CA ARG A 218 2.83 10.41 -21.28
C ARG A 218 3.95 11.29 -20.76
N ILE A 219 3.61 12.52 -20.43
CA ILE A 219 4.56 13.51 -19.98
C ILE A 219 4.14 13.94 -18.59
N PHE A 220 5.09 14.00 -17.66
CA PHE A 220 4.87 14.51 -16.32
C PHE A 220 5.96 15.53 -15.99
N TYR A 221 5.56 16.58 -15.28
CA TYR A 221 6.50 17.37 -14.49
C TYR A 221 6.57 16.75 -13.10
N GLY A 222 7.73 16.27 -12.66
CA GLY A 222 7.88 15.51 -11.42
C GLY A 222 9.12 15.87 -10.63
N LYS A 223 8.92 16.32 -9.38
CA LYS A 223 9.97 16.56 -8.38
C LYS A 223 9.54 16.05 -7.01
N MET A 224 10.44 16.05 -6.03
CA MET A 224 10.09 15.58 -4.69
C MET A 224 8.89 16.38 -4.13
N GLY A 225 7.84 15.66 -3.73
CA GLY A 225 6.61 16.25 -3.19
C GLY A 225 5.64 16.88 -4.20
N TYR A 226 5.93 16.83 -5.51
CA TYR A 226 5.06 17.41 -6.53
C TYR A 226 5.15 16.68 -7.87
N SER A 227 4.01 16.34 -8.44
CA SER A 227 3.93 15.89 -9.83
C SER A 227 2.68 16.40 -10.52
N PHE A 228 2.76 16.62 -11.83
CA PHE A 228 1.68 17.18 -12.63
C PHE A 228 1.69 16.60 -14.05
N PRO A 229 0.55 16.10 -14.56
CA PRO A 229 0.47 15.55 -15.91
C PRO A 229 0.47 16.65 -16.97
N LEU A 230 1.25 16.44 -18.02
CA LEU A 230 1.44 17.33 -19.15
C LEU A 230 1.09 16.64 -20.46
N ARG A 231 0.88 17.43 -21.50
CA ARG A 231 0.83 16.98 -22.89
C ARG A 231 1.64 17.90 -23.79
N TYR A 232 2.03 17.40 -24.95
CA TYR A 232 2.70 18.20 -25.96
C TYR A 232 1.72 18.54 -27.08
N GLU A 233 1.49 19.83 -27.30
CA GLU A 233 0.52 20.33 -28.29
C GLU A 233 1.14 21.50 -29.05
N MET A 234 1.17 21.40 -30.39
CA MET A 234 1.70 22.44 -31.29
C MET A 234 3.10 22.96 -30.92
N GLY A 235 3.99 22.08 -30.47
CA GLY A 235 5.36 22.46 -30.12
C GLY A 235 5.54 23.02 -28.70
N LYS A 236 4.50 22.96 -27.87
CA LYS A 236 4.52 23.49 -26.49
C LYS A 236 4.05 22.45 -25.49
N LEU A 237 4.57 22.55 -24.27
CA LEU A 237 4.03 21.81 -23.13
C LEU A 237 2.77 22.51 -22.62
N CYS A 238 1.71 21.74 -22.50
CA CYS A 238 0.42 22.19 -22.00
C CYS A 238 0.02 21.34 -20.80
N SER A 239 -0.76 21.93 -19.90
CA SER A 239 -1.47 21.20 -18.86
C SER A 239 -2.39 20.16 -19.49
N TYR A 240 -2.35 18.93 -18.97
CA TYR A 240 -3.18 17.84 -19.48
C TYR A 240 -4.68 18.09 -19.25
N HIS A 241 -5.04 18.81 -18.18
CA HIS A 241 -6.43 18.96 -17.73
C HIS A 241 -7.18 20.11 -18.42
N ASP A 242 -6.58 21.28 -18.51
CA ASP A 242 -7.22 22.51 -19.03
C ASP A 242 -6.58 23.02 -20.33
N GLY A 243 -5.51 22.37 -20.80
CA GLY A 243 -4.82 22.75 -22.04
C GLY A 243 -4.02 24.05 -21.92
N GLN A 244 -3.86 24.62 -20.73
CA GLN A 244 -3.09 25.85 -20.55
C GLN A 244 -1.64 25.62 -20.98
N VAL A 245 -1.13 26.48 -21.87
CA VAL A 245 0.29 26.48 -22.27
C VAL A 245 1.14 26.84 -21.06
N LEU A 246 2.14 26.02 -20.77
CA LEU A 246 3.07 26.22 -19.66
C LEU A 246 4.44 26.62 -20.22
N ASP A 247 5.07 27.58 -19.53
CA ASP A 247 6.43 28.03 -19.85
C ASP A 247 7.45 27.13 -19.13
N VAL A 248 7.63 25.92 -19.66
CA VAL A 248 8.58 24.92 -19.14
C VAL A 248 9.55 24.57 -20.26
N ASP A 249 10.84 24.72 -20.01
CA ASP A 249 11.90 24.32 -20.94
C ASP A 249 11.89 22.79 -21.11
N LEU A 250 11.97 22.29 -22.35
CA LEU A 250 12.05 20.85 -22.65
C LEU A 250 13.30 20.17 -22.06
N ARG A 251 14.29 20.95 -21.63
CA ARG A 251 15.50 20.51 -20.95
C ARG A 251 15.38 20.55 -19.43
N ASP A 252 14.23 20.92 -18.87
CA ASP A 252 14.03 20.91 -17.43
C ASP A 252 14.21 19.48 -16.89
N PRO A 253 15.13 19.25 -15.92
CA PRO A 253 15.44 17.91 -15.41
C PRO A 253 14.27 17.26 -14.67
N ASN A 254 13.21 18.00 -14.35
CA ASN A 254 11.99 17.48 -13.72
C ASN A 254 10.98 16.98 -14.74
N LEU A 255 11.18 17.19 -16.05
CA LEU A 255 10.37 16.54 -17.07
C LEU A 255 10.64 15.04 -17.08
N ILE A 256 9.57 14.28 -17.20
CA ILE A 256 9.60 12.82 -17.31
C ILE A 256 8.70 12.44 -18.49
N PHE A 257 9.32 11.78 -19.46
CA PHE A 257 8.68 11.21 -20.63
C PHE A 257 8.60 9.70 -20.41
N PHE A 258 7.37 9.19 -20.32
CA PHE A 258 7.10 7.76 -20.21
C PHE A 258 6.47 7.28 -21.53
N SER A 259 7.12 6.37 -22.22
CA SER A 259 6.61 5.80 -23.47
C SER A 259 6.64 4.28 -23.45
N VAL A 260 5.77 3.65 -24.24
CA VAL A 260 5.65 2.20 -24.35
C VAL A 260 5.69 1.77 -25.81
N SER A 261 6.17 0.55 -26.08
CA SER A 261 6.15 -0.05 -27.41
C SER A 261 4.81 -0.76 -27.67
N GLY A 262 4.61 -1.23 -28.89
CA GLY A 262 3.58 -2.24 -29.15
C GLY A 262 3.89 -3.56 -28.42
N ILE A 263 2.93 -4.47 -28.35
CA ILE A 263 3.12 -5.83 -27.84
C ILE A 263 4.24 -6.52 -28.64
N LYS A 264 5.25 -7.01 -27.93
CA LYS A 264 6.40 -7.75 -28.49
C LYS A 264 6.43 -9.21 -28.07
N ASP A 265 5.73 -9.59 -27.00
CA ASP A 265 5.66 -10.99 -26.58
C ASP A 265 4.76 -11.79 -27.54
N PRO A 266 5.31 -12.78 -28.28
CA PRO A 266 4.53 -13.54 -29.25
C PRO A 266 3.48 -14.46 -28.63
N GLU A 267 3.59 -14.74 -27.33
CA GLU A 267 2.63 -15.56 -26.58
C GLU A 267 1.52 -14.72 -25.93
N PHE A 268 1.53 -13.39 -26.12
CA PHE A 268 0.46 -12.52 -25.66
C PHE A 268 -0.72 -12.57 -26.63
N ILE A 269 -1.93 -12.84 -26.11
CA ILE A 269 -3.15 -12.86 -26.92
C ILE A 269 -3.55 -11.43 -27.25
N ILE A 270 -3.36 -11.05 -28.51
CA ILE A 270 -3.72 -9.72 -28.99
C ILE A 270 -5.23 -9.64 -29.17
N GLN A 271 -5.84 -8.62 -28.55
CA GLN A 271 -7.26 -8.33 -28.67
C GLN A 271 -7.46 -7.03 -29.46
N ALA A 272 -8.44 -7.02 -30.36
CA ALA A 272 -8.85 -5.79 -31.04
C ALA A 272 -9.55 -4.85 -30.06
N SER A 273 -9.37 -3.54 -30.25
CA SER A 273 -10.06 -2.53 -29.46
C SER A 273 -11.57 -2.60 -29.70
N GLN A 274 -12.35 -2.62 -28.60
CA GLN A 274 -13.82 -2.58 -28.67
C GLN A 274 -14.34 -1.16 -28.91
N THR A 275 -13.57 -0.15 -28.56
CA THR A 275 -13.98 1.27 -28.58
C THR A 275 -13.45 2.01 -29.80
N ASP A 276 -12.29 1.64 -30.32
CA ASP A 276 -11.67 2.24 -31.50
C ASP A 276 -11.13 1.16 -32.45
N PRO A 277 -11.92 0.73 -33.45
CA PRO A 277 -11.51 -0.28 -34.42
C PRO A 277 -10.31 0.11 -35.29
N SER A 278 -9.93 1.40 -35.31
CA SER A 278 -8.80 1.89 -36.12
C SER A 278 -7.45 1.74 -35.43
N LEU A 279 -7.43 1.54 -34.11
CA LEU A 279 -6.22 1.32 -33.34
C LEU A 279 -5.64 -0.07 -33.65
N PRO A 280 -4.36 -0.19 -34.06
CA PRO A 280 -3.74 -1.49 -34.28
C PRO A 280 -3.82 -2.36 -33.02
N PRO A 281 -4.24 -3.64 -33.12
CA PRO A 281 -4.49 -4.50 -31.97
C PRO A 281 -3.29 -4.63 -31.01
N GLU A 282 -2.07 -4.62 -31.54
CA GLU A 282 -0.81 -4.67 -30.80
C GLU A 282 -0.57 -3.45 -29.89
N LEU A 283 -1.28 -2.35 -30.10
CA LEU A 283 -1.16 -1.12 -29.31
C LEU A 283 -2.24 -1.00 -28.23
N VAL A 284 -3.31 -1.80 -28.31
CA VAL A 284 -4.48 -1.67 -27.43
C VAL A 284 -4.12 -1.79 -25.96
N TYR A 285 -3.47 -2.89 -25.56
CA TYR A 285 -3.11 -3.11 -24.16
C TYR A 285 -2.02 -2.12 -23.66
N PRO A 286 -0.91 -1.87 -24.39
CA PRO A 286 0.05 -0.84 -24.00
C PRO A 286 -0.59 0.55 -23.80
N MET A 287 -1.51 0.95 -24.68
CA MET A 287 -2.22 2.22 -24.56
C MET A 287 -3.13 2.27 -23.34
N THR A 288 -3.84 1.19 -23.02
CA THR A 288 -4.63 1.09 -21.78
C THR A 288 -3.74 1.28 -20.54
N VAL A 289 -2.56 0.65 -20.49
CA VAL A 289 -1.60 0.83 -19.38
C VAL A 289 -1.12 2.28 -19.32
N LEU A 290 -0.83 2.88 -20.47
CA LEU A 290 -0.38 4.26 -20.59
C LEU A 290 -1.46 5.27 -20.12
N GLU A 291 -2.73 5.01 -20.40
CA GLU A 291 -3.86 5.84 -19.96
C GLU A 291 -4.04 5.86 -18.44
N HIS A 292 -3.79 4.74 -17.78
CA HIS A 292 -3.88 4.60 -16.33
C HIS A 292 -2.56 4.93 -15.61
N THR A 293 -1.56 5.44 -16.33
CA THR A 293 -0.29 5.83 -15.73
C THR A 293 -0.44 7.15 -14.98
N GLY A 294 0.03 7.15 -13.73
CA GLY A 294 0.10 8.32 -12.86
C GLY A 294 1.54 8.69 -12.52
N SER A 295 1.68 9.68 -11.63
CA SER A 295 2.97 10.06 -11.05
C SER A 295 2.81 10.39 -9.57
N LEU A 296 3.85 10.08 -8.79
CA LEU A 296 3.96 10.44 -7.38
C LEU A 296 5.33 11.09 -7.15
N GLY A 297 5.38 12.41 -7.30
CA GLY A 297 6.63 13.15 -7.31
C GLY A 297 7.54 12.69 -8.47
N PRO A 298 8.75 12.18 -8.20
CA PRO A 298 9.64 11.68 -9.26
C PRO A 298 9.31 10.25 -9.74
N PHE A 299 8.39 9.54 -9.07
CA PHE A 299 8.00 8.18 -9.46
C PHE A 299 6.90 8.21 -10.52
N ILE A 300 7.05 7.37 -11.53
CA ILE A 300 5.98 7.00 -12.46
C ILE A 300 5.26 5.79 -11.90
N GLN A 301 3.94 5.92 -11.75
CA GLN A 301 3.05 4.87 -11.28
C GLN A 301 2.40 4.21 -12.48
N VAL A 302 2.82 2.99 -12.82
CA VAL A 302 2.25 2.19 -13.91
C VAL A 302 1.21 1.24 -13.33
N SER A 303 -0.06 1.40 -13.71
CA SER A 303 -1.16 0.51 -13.33
C SER A 303 -1.33 -0.57 -14.39
N CYS A 304 -1.14 -1.83 -14.01
CA CYS A 304 -1.38 -2.98 -14.90
C CYS A 304 -2.78 -3.57 -14.73
N ASN A 305 -3.68 -2.91 -13.98
CA ASN A 305 -4.99 -3.45 -13.57
C ASN A 305 -4.90 -4.84 -12.94
N ILE A 306 -3.84 -5.08 -12.15
CA ILE A 306 -3.67 -6.31 -11.37
C ILE A 306 -4.16 -6.03 -9.97
N LYS A 307 -5.22 -6.72 -9.58
CA LYS A 307 -5.82 -6.64 -8.25
C LYS A 307 -5.59 -7.96 -7.54
N VAL A 308 -4.98 -7.91 -6.37
CA VAL A 308 -4.67 -9.10 -5.57
C VAL A 308 -5.52 -9.10 -4.31
N TRP A 309 -6.31 -10.14 -4.15
CA TRP A 309 -7.13 -10.40 -2.98
C TRP A 309 -6.45 -11.38 -2.03
N PHE A 310 -6.54 -11.10 -0.74
CA PHE A 310 -5.86 -11.85 0.32
C PHE A 310 -6.55 -11.67 1.67
N ASP A 311 -6.37 -12.64 2.57
CA ASP A 311 -6.79 -12.52 3.96
C ASP A 311 -5.77 -11.67 4.74
N ALA A 312 -6.10 -10.40 4.96
CA ALA A 312 -5.28 -9.43 5.68
C ALA A 312 -5.04 -9.78 7.17
N SER A 313 -5.83 -10.69 7.75
CA SER A 313 -5.57 -11.19 9.10
C SER A 313 -4.40 -12.18 9.13
N MET A 314 -4.10 -12.81 8.00
CA MET A 314 -3.12 -13.89 7.90
C MET A 314 -1.85 -13.46 7.17
N VAL A 315 -1.99 -12.68 6.10
CA VAL A 315 -0.90 -12.31 5.17
C VAL A 315 -0.95 -10.81 4.88
N SER A 316 0.21 -10.21 4.77
CA SER A 316 0.44 -8.93 4.10
C SER A 316 1.20 -9.17 2.81
N LEU A 317 1.06 -8.30 1.82
CA LEU A 317 1.75 -8.45 0.53
C LEU A 317 2.90 -7.45 0.45
N LEU A 318 4.13 -7.94 0.36
CA LEU A 318 5.28 -7.11 0.03
C LEU A 318 5.36 -6.99 -1.50
N ILE A 319 5.19 -5.78 -2.01
CA ILE A 319 5.51 -5.44 -3.40
C ILE A 319 6.91 -4.83 -3.43
N GLN A 320 7.75 -5.28 -4.35
CA GLN A 320 9.12 -4.79 -4.49
C GLN A 320 9.55 -4.74 -5.95
N GLY A 321 10.21 -3.64 -6.34
CA GLY A 321 10.91 -3.55 -7.61
C GLY A 321 11.93 -4.68 -7.79
N ALA A 322 12.06 -5.20 -9.00
CA ALA A 322 13.01 -6.25 -9.30
C ALA A 322 14.44 -5.78 -8.97
N PRO A 323 15.28 -6.68 -8.41
CA PRO A 323 16.65 -6.32 -8.04
C PRO A 323 17.51 -5.91 -9.24
N ASP A 324 17.06 -6.24 -10.44
CA ASP A 324 17.72 -5.97 -11.72
C ASP A 324 17.37 -4.61 -12.34
N LEU A 325 16.39 -3.88 -11.80
CA LEU A 325 16.04 -2.54 -12.30
C LEU A 325 17.26 -1.59 -12.40
N PRO A 326 18.24 -1.60 -11.47
CA PRO A 326 19.43 -0.76 -11.60
C PRO A 326 20.26 -1.05 -12.85
N ASP A 327 20.28 -2.30 -13.34
CA ASP A 327 21.00 -2.66 -14.58
C ASP A 327 20.38 -1.99 -15.81
N TYR A 328 19.10 -1.65 -15.73
CA TYR A 328 18.36 -0.89 -16.75
C TYR A 328 18.32 0.61 -16.44
N GLY A 329 19.03 1.08 -15.42
CA GLY A 329 19.04 2.49 -15.03
C GLY A 329 17.80 2.95 -14.27
N LEU A 330 17.04 2.03 -13.68
CA LEU A 330 15.82 2.31 -12.91
C LEU A 330 15.92 1.91 -11.44
N GLN A 331 15.03 2.48 -10.64
CA GLN A 331 14.75 2.09 -9.27
C GLN A 331 13.26 1.81 -9.15
N GLY A 332 12.92 0.79 -8.37
CA GLY A 332 11.54 0.44 -8.07
C GLY A 332 11.22 0.72 -6.61
N GLY A 333 10.04 1.27 -6.35
CA GLY A 333 9.49 1.38 -5.00
C GLY A 333 9.29 0.01 -4.34
N ALA A 334 9.21 0.00 -3.02
CA ALA A 334 8.84 -1.16 -2.23
C ALA A 334 7.83 -0.76 -1.16
N GLY A 335 6.88 -1.63 -0.86
CA GLY A 335 5.83 -1.33 0.10
C GLY A 335 5.16 -2.59 0.64
N LEU A 336 4.70 -2.52 1.88
CA LEU A 336 3.90 -3.58 2.50
C LEU A 336 2.43 -3.21 2.42
N MET A 337 1.67 -3.96 1.62
CA MET A 337 0.23 -3.83 1.46
C MET A 337 -0.45 -4.72 2.50
N THR A 338 -0.94 -4.11 3.57
CA THR A 338 -1.46 -4.84 4.75
C THR A 338 -2.99 -4.96 4.75
N ARG A 339 -3.70 -4.05 4.08
CA ARG A 339 -5.17 -3.97 4.03
C ARG A 339 -5.58 -3.27 2.73
N THR A 340 -6.85 -3.32 2.37
CA THR A 340 -7.38 -2.45 1.31
C THR A 340 -7.18 -0.98 1.70
N TYR A 341 -6.35 -0.26 0.94
CA TYR A 341 -6.20 1.19 1.08
C TYR A 341 -7.18 1.90 0.15
N ALA A 342 -7.91 2.88 0.70
CA ALA A 342 -8.85 3.71 -0.04
C ALA A 342 -8.08 4.78 -0.82
N SER A 343 -7.74 4.49 -2.07
CA SER A 343 -7.15 5.46 -3.00
C SER A 343 -7.99 5.69 -4.25
N ASP A 344 -9.09 4.94 -4.43
CA ASP A 344 -9.99 5.03 -5.58
C ASP A 344 -11.40 5.52 -5.19
N LYS A 345 -12.29 5.75 -6.15
CA LYS A 345 -13.68 6.16 -5.94
C LYS A 345 -14.48 5.07 -5.21
N VAL A 346 -15.38 5.49 -4.31
CA VAL A 346 -16.21 4.61 -3.46
C VAL A 346 -16.97 3.53 -4.25
N GLU A 347 -17.40 3.83 -5.48
CA GLU A 347 -18.13 2.90 -6.37
C GLU A 347 -17.30 1.67 -6.75
N SER A 348 -15.99 1.83 -6.98
CA SER A 348 -15.05 0.73 -7.19
C SER A 348 -15.00 -0.21 -5.98
N TYR A 349 -15.34 0.25 -4.77
CA TYR A 349 -15.34 -0.59 -3.56
C TYR A 349 -16.72 -1.20 -3.26
N VAL A 350 -17.82 -0.53 -3.62
CA VAL A 350 -19.19 -0.98 -3.36
C VAL A 350 -19.59 -2.18 -4.23
N HIS A 351 -19.16 -2.23 -5.50
CA HIS A 351 -19.42 -3.39 -6.37
C HIS A 351 -18.52 -4.60 -6.04
N ASN A 352 -17.40 -4.38 -5.35
CA ASN A 352 -16.39 -5.40 -5.03
C ASN A 352 -16.66 -6.18 -3.74
N LEU A 353 -17.87 -6.08 -3.17
CA LEU A 353 -18.37 -6.98 -2.13
C LEU A 353 -19.62 -7.75 -2.61
N SER A 354 -19.84 -7.80 -3.92
CA SER A 354 -21.05 -8.39 -4.52
C SER A 354 -20.97 -9.91 -4.66
N GLN A 355 -19.78 -10.50 -4.64
CA GLN A 355 -19.59 -11.94 -4.87
C GLN A 355 -19.24 -12.68 -3.58
N PRO A 356 -19.85 -13.86 -3.31
CA PRO A 356 -19.63 -14.60 -2.07
C PRO A 356 -18.17 -14.93 -1.75
N TRP A 357 -17.32 -15.15 -2.76
CA TRP A 357 -15.90 -15.49 -2.54
C TRP A 357 -15.06 -14.30 -2.06
N GLN A 358 -15.57 -13.08 -2.17
CA GLN A 358 -14.89 -11.86 -1.72
C GLN A 358 -15.03 -11.64 -0.21
N GLU A 359 -15.97 -12.36 0.44
CA GLU A 359 -16.26 -12.21 1.86
C GLU A 359 -15.02 -12.53 2.72
N GLY A 360 -14.67 -11.61 3.63
CA GLY A 360 -13.51 -11.74 4.52
C GLY A 360 -12.15 -11.45 3.87
N LEU A 361 -12.08 -11.14 2.57
CA LEU A 361 -10.84 -10.79 1.88
C LEU A 361 -10.63 -9.28 1.80
N SER A 362 -9.37 -8.86 1.90
CA SER A 362 -8.90 -7.55 1.49
C SER A 362 -8.34 -7.61 0.08
N PHE A 363 -8.19 -6.47 -0.59
CA PHE A 363 -7.50 -6.41 -1.88
C PHE A 363 -6.62 -5.19 -2.01
N ASN A 364 -5.60 -5.27 -2.87
CA ASN A 364 -4.83 -4.11 -3.31
C ASN A 364 -4.59 -4.17 -4.82
N PHE A 365 -4.58 -2.99 -5.45
CA PHE A 365 -4.04 -2.85 -6.80
C PHE A 365 -2.51 -2.84 -6.74
N VAL A 366 -1.91 -3.57 -7.66
CA VAL A 366 -0.46 -3.75 -7.74
C VAL A 366 0.07 -2.76 -8.78
N ASN A 367 0.58 -1.63 -8.30
CA ASN A 367 1.11 -0.55 -9.13
C ASN A 367 2.64 -0.54 -9.13
N LEU A 368 3.25 -0.44 -10.30
CA LEU A 368 4.70 -0.34 -10.46
C LEU A 368 5.11 1.11 -10.21
N HIS A 369 5.97 1.34 -9.23
CA HIS A 369 6.50 2.68 -8.95
C HIS A 369 7.94 2.74 -9.42
N LEU A 370 8.16 3.35 -10.59
CA LEU A 370 9.46 3.39 -11.26
C LEU A 370 10.05 4.79 -11.24
N GLN A 371 11.35 4.90 -11.03
CA GLN A 371 12.10 6.15 -11.12
C GLN A 371 13.43 5.91 -11.83
N LEU A 372 13.91 6.89 -12.61
CA LEU A 372 15.28 6.88 -13.13
C LEU A 372 16.29 6.88 -11.98
N SER A 373 17.29 6.02 -12.08
CA SER A 373 18.44 6.03 -11.18
C SER A 373 19.18 7.37 -11.25
N ARG A 374 19.86 7.74 -10.17
CA ARG A 374 20.60 9.01 -10.10
C ARG A 374 21.63 9.09 -11.22
N GLY A 375 21.58 10.16 -12.01
CA GLY A 375 22.50 10.39 -13.12
C GLY A 375 22.16 9.63 -14.41
N ILE A 376 21.01 8.97 -14.47
CA ILE A 376 20.50 8.34 -15.69
C ILE A 376 19.40 9.21 -16.29
N ASP A 377 19.57 9.59 -17.56
CA ASP A 377 18.62 10.45 -18.28
C ASP A 377 17.60 9.65 -19.09
N SER A 378 17.90 8.40 -19.44
CA SER A 378 16.98 7.52 -20.17
C SER A 378 17.23 6.07 -19.81
N ALA A 379 16.15 5.31 -19.67
CA ALA A 379 16.14 3.90 -19.32
C ALA A 379 15.07 3.15 -20.11
N VAL A 380 15.40 1.95 -20.59
CA VAL A 380 14.46 1.06 -21.29
C VAL A 380 14.44 -0.29 -20.57
N VAL A 381 13.24 -0.78 -20.27
CA VAL A 381 13.05 -2.16 -19.81
C VAL A 381 12.43 -2.96 -20.95
N PRO A 382 13.15 -3.94 -21.51
CA PRO A 382 12.62 -4.80 -22.55
C PRO A 382 11.46 -5.66 -22.05
N PHE A 383 10.54 -6.01 -22.94
CA PHE A 383 9.49 -7.00 -22.69
C PHE A 383 10.08 -8.31 -22.16
N GLY A 384 9.30 -9.06 -21.39
CA GLY A 384 9.77 -10.31 -20.81
C GLY A 384 10.71 -10.16 -19.60
N THR A 385 11.10 -8.92 -19.25
CA THR A 385 11.90 -8.64 -18.05
C THR A 385 11.02 -8.52 -16.81
N PRO A 386 11.33 -9.20 -15.69
CA PRO A 386 10.69 -8.96 -14.40
C PRO A 386 10.91 -7.52 -13.93
N ILE A 387 9.82 -6.80 -13.66
CA ILE A 387 9.87 -5.40 -13.22
C ILE A 387 9.60 -5.28 -11.73
N PHE A 388 8.62 -6.03 -11.24
CA PHE A 388 8.22 -6.07 -9.83
C PHE A 388 7.88 -7.51 -9.44
N SER A 389 7.93 -7.78 -8.13
CA SER A 389 7.51 -9.05 -7.55
C SER A 389 6.60 -8.81 -6.35
N VAL A 390 5.61 -9.69 -6.18
CA VAL A 390 4.71 -9.72 -5.02
C VAL A 390 5.04 -10.94 -4.17
N TYR A 391 5.32 -10.69 -2.89
CA TYR A 391 5.66 -11.70 -1.90
C TYR A 391 4.61 -11.75 -0.78
N PRO A 392 4.04 -12.92 -0.46
CA PRO A 392 3.24 -13.07 0.74
C PRO A 392 4.13 -13.03 1.99
N VAL A 393 3.77 -12.19 2.95
CA VAL A 393 4.43 -12.02 4.25
C VAL A 393 3.44 -12.38 5.36
N PHE A 394 3.68 -13.47 6.08
CA PHE A 394 2.78 -13.92 7.14
C PHE A 394 2.80 -12.99 8.36
N ASN A 395 1.61 -12.65 8.87
CA ASN A 395 1.41 -11.63 9.89
C ASN A 395 1.66 -12.11 11.34
N ARG A 396 2.50 -13.14 11.55
CA ARG A 396 2.81 -13.66 12.91
C ARG A 396 3.80 -12.77 13.70
N GLN A 397 3.87 -11.49 13.38
CA GLN A 397 4.96 -10.62 13.83
C GLN A 397 4.65 -9.94 15.18
N SER A 398 4.68 -10.74 16.25
CA SER A 398 5.08 -10.26 17.58
C SER A 398 6.30 -11.05 18.00
N TYR A 399 7.45 -10.74 17.39
CA TYR A 399 8.71 -11.38 17.73
C TYR A 399 9.56 -10.44 18.57
N ARG A 400 10.25 -11.01 19.56
CA ARG A 400 11.27 -10.33 20.34
C ARG A 400 12.61 -10.96 19.98
N PHE A 401 13.58 -10.16 19.59
CA PHE A 401 14.96 -10.62 19.56
C PHE A 401 15.43 -10.78 21.01
N VAL A 402 15.71 -12.02 21.39
CA VAL A 402 16.29 -12.36 22.69
C VAL A 402 17.72 -12.80 22.42
N ASP A 403 18.67 -12.20 23.14
CA ASP A 403 20.04 -12.65 23.08
C ASP A 403 20.11 -14.07 23.67
N ARG A 404 20.67 -15.03 22.93
CA ARG A 404 20.82 -16.42 23.41
C ARG A 404 21.51 -16.48 24.77
N ARG A 405 22.42 -15.55 25.08
CA ARG A 405 23.14 -15.45 26.36
C ARG A 405 22.25 -15.05 27.53
N THR A 406 21.04 -14.57 27.27
CA THR A 406 20.07 -14.14 28.30
C THR A 406 19.04 -15.21 28.63
N MET A 407 19.20 -16.43 28.09
CA MET A 407 18.24 -17.54 28.24
C MET A 407 18.79 -18.70 29.10
N ASP A 408 19.73 -18.42 29.99
CA ASP A 408 20.29 -19.40 30.94
C ASP A 408 19.56 -19.39 32.30
#